data_AF-A0A6J1QMM6-F1
#
_entry.id   AF-A0A6J1QMM6-F1
#
_cell.length_a   1.000
_cell.length_b   1.000
_cell.length_c   1.000
_cell.angle_alpha   90.00
_cell.angle_beta   90.00
_cell.angle_gamma   90.00
#
_symmetry.space_group_name_H-M   'P 1'
#
loop_
_entity.id
_entity.type
_entity.pdbx_description
1 polymer ?
#
loop_
_entity_poly.entity_id
_entity_poly.type
_entity_poly.pdbx_seq_one_letter_code
_entity_poly.pdbx_strand_id
1 'polypeptide(L)'
;MGSDHRPIIAYVNRQVRSVKVFSYKHKLSKEQWRNFTSILQSRAKDLEAEVLEISDKELLQQYRVFFNQVDNVLSEFSPPARDSVSLKHRKKDGTHTGPPPAPWWTKECSEAVQTGKRVCKTYRKNPSVANYQAYRAQLSLTRKILRKAKRDGWREYCSSLDFLTPTVEVWRMLKRYKNRKLASANPSAGVNSEQIDIAMANICPPSCNSEPLNIPDNSASTPDTLSWMDSVFQFQEFEAALDSVKVKSSPGFDRIDYQIIKSLPSSLQKLLLRILNNLFLEGAFPETWSHSLVYLIPKPHGGGVSSHLLCT
;
A
#
# COMPACT_ATOMS: atom_id res chain seq x y z
N MET A 1 -15.07 23.25 18.13
CA MET A 1 -15.50 23.77 16.81
C MET A 1 -14.71 23.01 15.77
N GLY A 2 -15.36 22.04 15.12
CA GLY A 2 -14.75 21.19 14.11
C GLY A 2 -14.76 21.91 12.76
N SER A 3 -13.75 21.65 11.94
CA SER A 3 -13.61 22.26 10.61
C SER A 3 -14.80 21.92 9.72
N ASP A 4 -15.57 22.93 9.33
CA ASP A 4 -16.67 22.83 8.37
C ASP A 4 -16.11 22.64 6.95
N HIS A 5 -15.78 21.40 6.61
CA HIS A 5 -15.51 21.02 5.23
C HIS A 5 -16.83 20.70 4.54
N ARG A 6 -17.38 21.64 3.76
CA ARG A 6 -18.46 21.33 2.83
C ARG A 6 -17.89 20.49 1.67
N PRO A 7 -18.45 19.31 1.36
CA PRO A 7 -17.96 18.50 0.26
C PRO A 7 -18.23 19.20 -1.08
N ILE A 8 -17.21 19.26 -1.93
CA ILE A 8 -17.37 19.62 -3.35
C ILE A 8 -17.98 18.40 -4.03
N ILE A 9 -19.15 18.58 -4.64
CA ILE A 9 -19.93 17.51 -5.26
C ILE A 9 -19.46 17.33 -6.70
N ALA A 10 -18.93 16.15 -7.02
CA ALA A 10 -18.57 15.76 -8.38
C ALA A 10 -19.50 14.64 -8.86
N TYR A 11 -20.07 14.82 -10.06
CA TYR A 11 -20.97 13.85 -10.67
C TYR A 11 -20.17 12.73 -11.33
N VAL A 12 -20.41 11.49 -10.90
CA VAL A 12 -19.87 10.30 -11.56
C VAL A 12 -21.03 9.55 -12.24
N ASN A 13 -21.34 9.92 -13.48
CA ASN A 13 -22.26 9.17 -14.35
C ASN A 13 -21.61 7.90 -14.91
N ARG A 14 -21.00 7.08 -14.05
CA ARG A 14 -20.40 5.79 -14.44
C ARG A 14 -20.72 4.70 -13.44
N GLN A 15 -21.06 3.54 -13.97
CA GLN A 15 -21.19 2.30 -13.22
C GLN A 15 -19.85 2.00 -12.52
N VAL A 16 -19.89 1.79 -11.20
CA VAL A 16 -18.68 1.49 -10.39
C VAL A 16 -18.06 0.19 -10.91
N ARG A 17 -16.94 0.31 -11.62
CA ARG A 17 -16.16 -0.84 -12.08
C ARG A 17 -15.15 -1.19 -10.99
N SER A 18 -15.28 -2.37 -10.39
CA SER A 18 -14.25 -2.91 -9.51
C SER A 18 -13.04 -3.33 -10.36
N VAL A 19 -12.02 -2.48 -10.44
CA VAL A 19 -10.75 -2.83 -11.08
C VAL A 19 -9.77 -3.28 -10.00
N LYS A 20 -9.10 -4.42 -10.21
CA LYS A 20 -7.94 -4.80 -9.40
C LYS A 20 -6.76 -3.91 -9.77
N VAL A 21 -6.69 -2.73 -9.17
CA VAL A 21 -5.55 -1.83 -9.32
C VAL A 21 -4.59 -2.04 -8.16
N PHE A 22 -3.33 -2.30 -8.49
CA PHE A 22 -2.23 -2.34 -7.53
C PHE A 22 -1.40 -1.08 -7.74
N SER A 23 -1.62 -0.06 -6.91
CA SER A 23 -0.74 1.12 -6.88
C SER A 23 0.54 0.75 -6.13
N TYR A 24 1.69 0.84 -6.80
CA TYR A 24 2.98 0.59 -6.19
C TYR A 24 3.61 1.90 -5.78
N LYS A 25 4.01 2.01 -4.52
CA LYS A 25 4.89 3.07 -4.05
C LYS A 25 6.33 2.73 -4.44
N HIS A 26 7.08 3.69 -5.01
CA HIS A 26 8.50 3.49 -5.29
C HIS A 26 9.26 3.22 -3.99
N LYS A 27 9.99 2.10 -3.94
CA LYS A 27 10.78 1.68 -2.78
C LYS A 27 12.26 1.76 -3.11
N LEU A 28 12.83 2.92 -2.88
CA LEU A 28 14.27 3.15 -3.02
C LEU A 28 14.95 3.16 -1.65
N SER A 29 16.19 2.71 -1.60
CA SER A 29 17.08 2.83 -0.43
C SER A 29 17.46 4.30 -0.20
N LYS A 30 18.02 4.62 0.98
CA LYS A 30 18.50 5.97 1.27
C LYS A 30 19.57 6.45 0.28
N GLU A 31 20.43 5.53 -0.18
CA GLU A 31 21.45 5.82 -1.17
C GLU A 31 20.86 6.04 -2.56
N GLN A 32 19.89 5.20 -2.95
CA GLN A 32 19.18 5.37 -4.23
C GLN A 32 18.42 6.70 -4.29
N TRP A 33 17.81 7.15 -3.18
CA TRP A 33 17.18 8.47 -3.12
C TRP A 33 18.18 9.63 -3.27
N ARG A 34 19.39 9.49 -2.72
CA ARG A 34 20.45 10.48 -2.92
C ARG A 34 20.90 10.53 -4.38
N ASN A 35 21.07 9.37 -5.00
CA ASN A 35 21.44 9.28 -6.42
C ASN A 35 20.33 9.85 -7.31
N PHE A 36 19.07 9.50 -7.05
CA PHE A 36 17.90 10.04 -7.73
C PHE A 36 17.89 11.58 -7.70
N THR A 37 18.05 12.15 -6.51
CA THR A 37 18.10 13.62 -6.32
C THR A 37 19.28 14.23 -7.10
N SER A 38 20.45 13.59 -7.06
CA SER A 38 21.64 14.05 -7.78
C SER A 38 21.46 14.03 -9.30
N ILE A 39 20.81 13.00 -9.85
CA ILE A 39 20.55 12.89 -11.30
C ILE A 39 19.57 13.97 -11.74
N LEU A 40 18.48 14.19 -10.97
CA LEU A 40 17.55 15.28 -11.24
C LEU A 40 18.23 16.64 -11.14
N GLN A 41 19.11 16.84 -10.16
CA GLN A 41 19.86 18.08 -10.02
C GLN A 41 20.75 18.36 -11.24
N SER A 42 21.40 17.32 -11.80
CA SER A 42 22.21 17.48 -13.01
C SER A 42 21.38 17.72 -14.28
N ARG A 43 20.18 17.13 -14.37
CA ARG A 43 19.27 17.27 -15.52
C ARG A 43 18.29 18.44 -15.41
N ALA A 44 18.35 19.21 -14.32
CA ALA A 44 17.30 20.18 -13.99
C ALA A 44 17.11 21.26 -15.05
N LYS A 45 18.20 21.77 -15.63
CA LYS A 45 18.14 22.81 -16.67
C LYS A 45 17.54 22.29 -17.98
N ASP A 46 17.92 21.08 -18.37
CA ASP A 46 17.45 20.46 -19.61
C ASP A 46 15.94 20.14 -19.49
N LEU A 47 15.52 19.60 -18.34
CA LEU A 47 14.11 19.35 -18.04
C LEU A 47 13.30 20.65 -18.02
N GLU A 48 13.84 21.71 -17.39
CA GLU A 48 13.20 23.02 -17.39
C GLU A 48 13.05 23.58 -18.81
N ALA A 49 14.08 23.50 -19.64
CA ALA A 49 14.00 23.92 -21.04
C ALA A 49 12.93 23.11 -21.81
N GLU A 50 12.92 21.79 -21.69
CA GLU A 50 11.95 20.91 -22.37
C GLU A 50 10.51 21.23 -21.98
N VAL A 51 10.25 21.51 -20.70
CA VAL A 51 8.91 21.90 -20.24
C VAL A 51 8.52 23.29 -20.74
N LEU A 52 9.46 24.24 -20.80
CA LEU A 52 9.21 25.61 -21.25
C LEU A 52 9.11 25.75 -22.77
N GLU A 53 9.59 24.79 -23.55
CA GLU A 53 9.36 24.72 -25.01
C GLU A 53 7.90 24.37 -25.36
N ILE A 54 7.20 23.71 -24.45
CA ILE A 54 5.78 23.37 -24.62
C ILE A 54 4.95 24.65 -24.49
N SER A 55 4.00 24.83 -25.41
CA SER A 55 3.12 26.01 -25.43
C SER A 55 2.48 26.26 -24.06
N ASP A 56 2.43 27.52 -23.62
CA ASP A 56 1.73 27.94 -22.40
C ASP A 56 0.24 27.59 -22.40
N LYS A 57 -0.35 27.26 -23.55
CA LYS A 57 -1.74 26.78 -23.66
C LYS A 57 -1.89 25.26 -23.40
N GLU A 58 -0.80 24.51 -23.41
CA GLU A 58 -0.81 23.05 -23.25
C GLU A 58 -0.40 22.63 -21.82
N LEU A 59 -1.08 23.18 -20.82
CA LEU A 59 -0.73 23.02 -19.40
C LEU A 59 -0.68 21.56 -18.93
N LEU A 60 -1.63 20.73 -19.38
CA LEU A 60 -1.64 19.31 -19.04
C LEU A 60 -0.47 18.56 -19.67
N GLN A 61 0.02 19.02 -20.82
CA GLN A 61 1.20 18.45 -21.46
C GLN A 61 2.47 18.84 -20.70
N GLN A 62 2.59 20.08 -20.24
CA GLN A 62 3.68 20.52 -19.37
C GLN A 62 3.77 19.66 -18.10
N TYR A 63 2.64 19.46 -17.42
CA TYR A 63 2.55 18.59 -16.24
C TYR A 63 2.98 17.14 -16.56
N ARG A 64 2.47 16.57 -17.66
CA ARG A 64 2.81 15.20 -18.07
C ARG A 64 4.28 15.04 -18.41
N VAL A 65 4.85 15.95 -19.19
CA VAL A 65 6.27 15.90 -19.58
C VAL A 65 7.16 16.04 -18.35
N PHE A 66 6.86 16.97 -17.45
CA PHE A 66 7.58 17.12 -16.18
C PHE A 66 7.65 15.80 -15.41
N PHE A 67 6.50 15.16 -15.15
CA PHE A 67 6.48 13.91 -14.38
C PHE A 67 6.98 12.69 -15.16
N ASN A 68 6.87 12.67 -16.50
CA ASN A 68 7.51 11.64 -17.32
C ASN A 68 9.04 11.70 -17.19
N GLN A 69 9.64 12.89 -17.17
CA GLN A 69 11.08 13.03 -16.95
C GLN A 69 11.49 12.56 -15.55
N VAL A 70 10.69 12.86 -14.53
CA VAL A 70 10.89 12.33 -13.17
C VAL A 70 10.78 10.80 -13.14
N ASP A 71 9.77 10.23 -13.80
CA ASP A 71 9.56 8.78 -13.87
C ASP A 71 10.66 8.07 -14.66
N ASN A 72 11.17 8.67 -15.74
CA ASN A 72 12.32 8.18 -16.49
C ASN A 72 13.54 7.99 -15.57
N VAL A 73 13.83 8.96 -14.70
CA VAL A 73 14.91 8.83 -13.72
C VAL A 73 14.59 7.74 -12.68
N LEU A 74 13.34 7.64 -12.21
CA LEU A 74 12.93 6.56 -11.29
C LEU A 74 13.06 5.16 -11.92
N SER A 75 12.86 5.06 -13.22
CA SER A 75 12.96 3.81 -13.98
C SER A 75 14.38 3.25 -13.99
N GLU A 76 15.41 4.11 -13.91
CA GLU A 76 16.82 3.71 -13.81
C GLU A 76 17.10 2.88 -12.54
N PHE A 77 16.29 3.06 -11.49
CA PHE A 77 16.39 2.31 -10.24
C PHE A 77 15.43 1.12 -10.16
N SER A 78 14.54 0.98 -11.13
CA SER A 78 13.62 -0.14 -11.20
C SER A 78 14.38 -1.38 -11.68
N PRO A 79 14.11 -2.57 -11.11
CA PRO A 79 14.68 -3.78 -11.66
C PRO A 79 14.26 -3.89 -13.13
N PRO A 80 15.15 -4.35 -14.03
CA PRO A 80 14.81 -4.51 -15.44
C PRO A 80 13.51 -5.30 -15.53
N ALA A 81 12.59 -4.83 -16.37
CA ALA A 81 11.34 -5.50 -16.64
C ALA A 81 11.67 -6.97 -16.89
N ARG A 82 11.15 -7.87 -16.05
CA ARG A 82 11.28 -9.29 -16.33
C ARG A 82 10.54 -9.50 -17.64
N ASP A 83 11.28 -9.79 -18.71
CA ASP A 83 10.69 -10.22 -19.97
C ASP A 83 9.61 -11.25 -19.64
N SER A 84 8.45 -11.09 -20.29
CA SER A 84 7.30 -11.98 -20.19
C SER A 84 7.58 -13.36 -20.82
N VAL A 85 8.79 -13.88 -20.66
CA VAL A 85 9.23 -15.18 -21.12
C VAL A 85 9.48 -16.06 -19.89
N SER A 86 8.43 -16.81 -19.57
CA SER A 86 8.43 -17.93 -18.62
C SER A 86 8.71 -17.55 -17.16
N LEU A 87 7.63 -17.42 -16.39
CA LEU A 87 7.64 -17.75 -14.96
C LEU A 87 7.84 -19.27 -14.77
N LYS A 88 8.95 -19.84 -15.29
CA LYS A 88 9.51 -21.02 -14.66
C LYS A 88 9.97 -20.54 -13.30
N HIS A 89 9.20 -20.86 -12.27
CA HIS A 89 9.65 -20.81 -10.89
C HIS A 89 10.96 -21.61 -10.82
N ARG A 90 12.09 -20.94 -11.07
CA ARG A 90 13.40 -21.42 -10.69
C ARG A 90 13.33 -21.44 -9.17
N LYS A 91 13.01 -22.61 -8.63
CA LYS A 91 13.26 -22.92 -7.22
C LYS A 91 14.74 -22.63 -7.04
N LYS A 92 15.07 -21.43 -6.55
CA LYS A 92 16.37 -21.21 -5.94
C LYS A 92 16.49 -22.32 -4.91
N ASP A 93 17.58 -23.08 -4.97
CA ASP A 93 17.94 -24.02 -3.92
C ASP A 93 17.74 -23.29 -2.59
N GLY A 94 16.88 -23.88 -1.76
CA GLY A 94 16.21 -23.19 -0.68
C GLY A 94 17.20 -22.57 0.29
N THR A 95 17.46 -21.28 0.13
CA THR A 95 17.78 -20.47 1.31
C THR A 95 16.58 -20.61 2.23
N HIS A 96 16.86 -20.91 3.49
CA HIS A 96 15.97 -21.12 4.63
C HIS A 96 15.06 -19.90 4.92
N THR A 97 14.37 -19.36 3.92
CA THR A 97 13.53 -18.15 3.95
C THR A 97 12.11 -18.44 4.46
N GLY A 98 11.97 -19.50 5.26
CA GLY A 98 10.88 -19.58 6.21
C GLY A 98 11.26 -18.81 7.48
N PRO A 99 10.30 -18.34 8.29
CA PRO A 99 10.61 -18.02 9.67
C PRO A 99 11.41 -19.19 10.26
N PRO A 100 12.45 -18.92 11.09
CA PRO A 100 13.27 -19.97 11.68
C PRO A 100 12.33 -21.04 12.24
N PRO A 101 12.64 -22.33 12.04
CA PRO A 101 11.76 -23.41 12.48
C PRO A 101 11.31 -23.12 13.90
N ALA A 102 10.04 -23.40 14.16
CA ALA A 102 9.46 -23.15 15.47
C ALA A 102 10.42 -23.76 16.51
N PRO A 103 10.78 -23.04 17.58
CA PRO A 103 11.90 -23.42 18.46
C PRO A 103 11.77 -24.82 19.06
N TRP A 104 10.55 -25.36 19.12
CA TRP A 104 10.21 -26.72 19.57
C TRP A 104 10.30 -27.80 18.48
N TRP A 105 10.64 -27.44 17.24
CA TRP A 105 10.63 -28.34 16.09
C TRP A 105 11.89 -29.21 16.03
N THR A 106 11.71 -30.51 16.18
CA THR A 106 12.83 -31.48 16.22
C THR A 106 13.01 -32.22 14.89
N LYS A 107 14.12 -32.96 14.74
CA LYS A 107 14.34 -33.88 13.62
C LYS A 107 13.20 -34.93 13.52
N GLU A 108 12.76 -35.44 14.67
CA GLU A 108 11.63 -36.37 14.78
C GLU A 108 10.32 -35.77 14.23
N CYS A 109 10.07 -34.48 14.46
CA CYS A 109 8.92 -33.77 13.88
C CYS A 109 8.97 -33.75 12.35
N SER A 110 10.16 -33.46 11.79
CA SER A 110 10.39 -33.46 10.34
C SER A 110 10.14 -34.84 9.74
N GLU A 111 10.69 -35.89 10.34
CA GLU A 111 10.54 -37.27 9.91
C GLU A 111 9.08 -37.71 9.98
N ALA A 112 8.38 -37.45 11.09
CA ALA A 112 6.98 -37.81 11.26
C ALA A 112 6.06 -37.14 10.22
N VAL A 113 6.33 -35.88 9.85
CA VAL A 113 5.58 -35.16 8.82
C VAL A 113 5.90 -35.68 7.42
N GLN A 114 7.17 -35.98 7.13
CA GLN A 114 7.57 -36.57 5.84
C GLN A 114 6.94 -37.95 5.64
N THR A 115 6.99 -38.82 6.65
CA THR A 115 6.34 -40.13 6.63
C THR A 115 4.84 -39.98 6.44
N GLY A 116 4.18 -39.07 7.18
CA GLY A 116 2.76 -38.77 7.00
C GLY A 116 2.40 -38.33 5.57
N LYS A 117 3.25 -37.51 4.92
CA LYS A 117 3.07 -37.13 3.51
C LYS A 117 3.21 -38.31 2.56
N ARG A 118 4.20 -39.20 2.78
CA ARG A 118 4.40 -40.40 1.98
C ARG A 118 3.19 -41.34 2.07
N VAL A 119 2.73 -41.64 3.28
CA VAL A 119 1.56 -42.52 3.49
C VAL A 119 0.29 -41.91 2.91
N CYS A 120 0.09 -40.59 3.05
CA CYS A 120 -1.04 -39.88 2.43
C CYS A 120 -1.00 -39.99 0.90
N LYS A 121 0.18 -39.84 0.29
CA LYS A 121 0.36 -39.99 -1.15
C LYS A 121 0.06 -41.41 -1.61
N THR A 122 0.52 -42.42 -0.87
CA THR A 122 0.20 -43.83 -1.14
C THR A 122 -1.31 -44.09 -1.10
N TYR A 123 -2.00 -43.64 -0.06
CA TYR A 123 -3.45 -43.76 0.04
C TYR A 123 -4.19 -43.04 -1.11
N ARG A 124 -3.77 -41.83 -1.47
CA ARG A 124 -4.38 -41.09 -2.58
C ARG A 124 -4.17 -41.76 -3.94
N LYS A 125 -3.02 -42.43 -4.14
CA LYS A 125 -2.70 -43.15 -5.38
C LYS A 125 -3.41 -44.50 -5.46
N ASN A 126 -3.57 -45.19 -4.33
CA ASN A 126 -4.25 -46.48 -4.23
C ASN A 126 -5.17 -46.51 -2.99
N PRO A 127 -6.42 -46.04 -3.13
CA PRO A 127 -7.38 -45.99 -2.02
C PRO A 127 -7.87 -47.39 -1.64
N SER A 128 -7.19 -48.04 -0.69
CA SER A 128 -7.59 -49.33 -0.11
C SER A 128 -7.82 -49.20 1.40
N VAL A 129 -8.58 -50.14 1.99
CA VAL A 129 -8.85 -50.18 3.44
C VAL A 129 -7.54 -50.24 4.24
N ALA A 130 -6.60 -51.09 3.83
CA ALA A 130 -5.28 -51.19 4.44
C ALA A 130 -4.50 -49.85 4.35
N ASN A 131 -4.50 -49.19 3.19
CA ASN A 131 -3.80 -47.92 3.01
C ASN A 131 -4.46 -46.79 3.82
N TYR A 132 -5.79 -46.81 3.96
CA TYR A 132 -6.52 -45.85 4.80
C TYR A 132 -6.20 -46.04 6.29
N GLN A 133 -6.17 -47.28 6.77
CA GLN A 133 -5.81 -47.61 8.15
C GLN A 133 -4.37 -47.17 8.46
N ALA A 134 -3.42 -47.48 7.57
CA ALA A 134 -2.03 -47.03 7.69
C ALA A 134 -1.91 -45.50 7.71
N TYR A 135 -2.67 -44.79 6.86
CA TYR A 135 -2.73 -43.33 6.85
C TYR A 135 -3.28 -42.77 8.16
N ARG A 136 -4.37 -43.33 8.68
CA ARG A 136 -4.98 -42.91 9.95
C ARG A 136 -4.05 -43.14 11.14
N ALA A 137 -3.42 -44.31 11.21
CA ALA A 137 -2.44 -44.63 12.25
C ALA A 137 -1.26 -43.66 12.20
N GLN A 138 -0.69 -43.42 11.01
CA GLN A 138 0.42 -42.49 10.84
C GLN A 138 0.03 -41.05 11.20
N LEU A 139 -1.17 -40.59 10.82
CA LEU A 139 -1.67 -39.28 11.22
C LEU A 139 -1.75 -39.12 12.74
N SER A 140 -2.24 -40.14 13.44
CA SER A 140 -2.32 -40.15 14.90
C SER A 140 -0.94 -40.04 15.53
N LEU A 141 0.01 -40.85 15.04
CA LEU A 141 1.40 -40.83 15.48
C LEU A 141 2.07 -39.47 15.25
N THR A 142 1.95 -38.91 14.04
CA THR A 142 2.49 -37.59 13.72
C THR A 142 1.91 -36.52 14.63
N ARG A 143 0.60 -36.55 14.94
CA ARG A 143 -0.02 -35.61 15.89
C ARG A 143 0.54 -35.77 17.31
N LYS A 144 0.76 -37.02 17.77
CA LYS A 144 1.32 -37.30 19.09
C LYS A 144 2.74 -36.74 19.23
N ILE A 145 3.60 -37.00 18.24
CA ILE A 145 4.97 -36.49 18.18
C ILE A 145 4.99 -34.95 18.20
N LEU A 146 4.22 -34.31 17.32
CA LEU A 146 4.18 -32.84 17.25
C LEU A 146 3.66 -32.20 18.55
N ARG A 147 2.67 -32.80 19.21
CA ARG A 147 2.14 -32.31 20.49
C ARG A 147 3.15 -32.46 21.62
N LYS A 148 3.87 -33.59 21.67
CA LYS A 148 4.93 -33.83 22.64
C LYS A 148 6.07 -32.82 22.46
N ALA A 149 6.63 -32.72 21.26
CA ALA A 149 7.71 -31.78 20.97
C ALA A 149 7.33 -30.32 21.30
N LYS A 150 6.12 -29.90 20.94
CA LYS A 150 5.63 -28.55 21.28
C LYS A 150 5.52 -28.31 22.78
N ARG A 151 5.04 -29.30 23.54
CA ARG A 151 4.93 -29.22 25.00
C ARG A 151 6.31 -29.15 25.66
N ASP A 152 7.20 -30.03 25.24
CA ASP A 152 8.54 -30.16 25.82
C ASP A 152 9.37 -28.89 25.52
N GLY A 153 9.36 -28.41 24.27
CA GLY A 153 10.05 -27.18 23.90
C GLY A 153 9.46 -25.92 24.57
N TRP A 154 8.15 -25.89 24.83
CA TRP A 154 7.55 -24.80 25.60
C TRP A 154 8.01 -24.82 27.06
N ARG A 155 8.05 -26.01 27.68
CA ARG A 155 8.56 -26.18 29.05
C ARG A 155 10.01 -25.75 29.15
N GLU A 156 10.86 -26.21 28.23
CA GLU A 156 12.28 -25.85 28.17
C GLU A 156 12.47 -24.34 28.03
N TYR A 157 11.70 -23.69 27.15
CA TYR A 157 11.73 -22.24 27.01
C TYR A 157 11.29 -21.51 28.28
N CYS A 158 10.19 -21.94 28.92
CA CYS A 158 9.75 -21.34 30.18
C CYS A 158 10.81 -21.51 31.28
N SER A 159 11.50 -22.65 31.31
CA SER A 159 12.61 -22.89 32.24
C SER A 159 13.85 -22.04 31.98
N SER A 160 14.04 -21.54 30.75
CA SER A 160 15.17 -20.66 30.41
C SER A 160 14.88 -19.17 30.67
N LEU A 161 13.66 -18.81 31.10
CA LEU A 161 13.31 -17.42 31.39
C LEU A 161 13.78 -17.03 32.78
N ASP A 162 14.45 -15.88 32.86
CA ASP A 162 14.87 -15.25 34.12
C ASP A 162 14.54 -13.75 34.14
N PHE A 163 14.68 -13.09 35.30
CA PHE A 163 14.38 -11.66 35.48
C PHE A 163 15.23 -10.73 34.60
N LEU A 164 16.35 -11.22 34.08
CA LEU A 164 17.21 -10.51 33.13
C LEU A 164 16.74 -10.64 31.66
N THR A 165 15.72 -11.45 31.38
CA THR A 165 15.26 -11.68 30.00
C THR A 165 14.54 -10.45 29.46
N PRO A 166 15.03 -9.80 28.40
CA PRO A 166 14.37 -8.60 27.88
C PRO A 166 12.98 -8.91 27.32
N THR A 167 12.00 -8.08 27.64
CA THR A 167 10.58 -8.24 27.22
C THR A 167 10.43 -8.40 25.70
N VAL A 168 11.28 -7.74 24.91
CA VAL A 168 11.30 -7.85 23.44
C VAL A 168 11.56 -9.29 22.98
N GLU A 169 12.43 -10.02 23.67
CA GLU A 169 12.79 -11.41 23.34
C GLU A 169 11.65 -12.36 23.66
N VAL A 170 10.96 -12.13 24.78
CA VAL A 170 9.75 -12.88 25.17
C VAL A 170 8.66 -12.71 24.12
N TRP A 171 8.39 -11.48 23.70
CA TRP A 171 7.41 -11.20 22.62
C TRP A 171 7.83 -11.81 21.28
N ARG A 172 9.12 -11.80 20.95
CA ARG A 172 9.65 -12.44 19.73
C ARG A 172 9.41 -13.95 19.76
N MET A 173 9.66 -14.60 20.90
CA MET A 173 9.46 -16.03 21.06
C MET A 173 7.98 -16.42 21.04
N LEU A 174 7.11 -15.69 21.76
CA LEU A 174 5.66 -15.88 21.73
C LEU A 174 5.10 -15.82 20.31
N LYS A 175 5.58 -14.86 19.49
CA LYS A 175 5.21 -14.74 18.08
C LYS A 175 5.65 -15.94 17.24
N ARG A 176 6.74 -16.64 17.59
CA ARG A 176 7.21 -17.87 16.93
C ARG A 176 6.40 -19.11 17.34
N TYR A 177 5.95 -19.17 18.59
CA TYR A 177 5.06 -20.24 19.09
C TYR A 177 3.62 -20.11 18.60
N LYS A 178 3.15 -18.87 18.40
CA LYS A 178 1.89 -18.57 17.72
C LYS A 178 2.08 -18.85 16.24
N ASN A 179 1.55 -19.98 15.78
CA ASN A 179 1.68 -20.43 14.41
C ASN A 179 0.96 -19.44 13.46
N ARG A 180 1.64 -18.36 13.02
CA ARG A 180 1.05 -17.33 12.13
C ARG A 180 0.53 -17.90 10.81
N LYS A 181 0.99 -19.11 10.43
CA LYS A 181 0.49 -19.83 9.24
C LYS A 181 -0.84 -20.56 9.46
N LEU A 182 -1.27 -20.75 10.71
CA LEU A 182 -2.60 -21.29 11.08
C LEU A 182 -3.56 -20.23 11.61
N ALA A 183 -3.06 -19.06 12.01
CA ALA A 183 -3.91 -17.88 11.96
C ALA A 183 -4.27 -17.73 10.49
N SER A 184 -5.54 -17.98 10.16
CA SER A 184 -5.97 -17.84 8.79
C SER A 184 -5.55 -16.46 8.31
N ALA A 185 -4.77 -16.40 7.22
CA ALA A 185 -4.48 -15.13 6.57
C ALA A 185 -5.77 -14.42 6.13
N ASN A 186 -6.89 -15.15 6.12
CA ASN A 186 -8.25 -14.66 6.05
C ASN A 186 -9.08 -15.29 7.19
N PRO A 187 -9.42 -14.61 8.29
CA PRO A 187 -10.76 -14.89 8.80
C PRO A 187 -11.66 -14.64 7.58
N SER A 188 -12.39 -15.65 7.15
CA SER A 188 -13.52 -15.48 6.26
C SER A 188 -14.61 -14.70 6.98
N ALA A 189 -14.29 -13.50 7.47
CA ALA A 189 -15.15 -12.36 7.30
C ALA A 189 -14.83 -11.90 5.88
N GLY A 190 -15.41 -12.58 4.88
CA GLY A 190 -15.64 -11.87 3.63
C GLY A 190 -16.37 -10.60 4.04
N VAL A 191 -15.85 -9.43 3.68
CA VAL A 191 -16.59 -8.19 3.87
C VAL A 191 -17.94 -8.44 3.21
N ASN A 192 -19.01 -8.54 4.00
CA ASN A 192 -20.32 -8.80 3.45
C ASN A 192 -20.76 -7.54 2.68
N SER A 193 -21.66 -7.68 1.70
CA SER A 193 -22.13 -6.53 0.90
C SER A 193 -22.56 -5.37 1.79
N GLU A 194 -23.26 -5.68 2.89
CA GLU A 194 -23.75 -4.71 3.87
C GLU A 194 -22.62 -3.87 4.53
N GLN A 195 -21.47 -4.45 4.85
CA GLN A 195 -20.31 -3.71 5.36
C GLN A 195 -19.69 -2.81 4.29
N ILE A 196 -19.74 -3.21 3.01
CA ILE A 196 -19.32 -2.36 1.90
C ILE A 196 -20.29 -1.20 1.75
N ASP A 197 -21.60 -1.48 1.78
CA ASP A 197 -22.67 -0.48 1.64
C ASP A 197 -22.61 0.56 2.76
N ILE A 198 -22.41 0.12 4.01
CA ILE A 198 -22.19 1.01 5.16
C ILE A 198 -20.91 1.84 4.99
N ALA A 199 -19.82 1.24 4.52
CA ALA A 199 -18.57 1.99 4.28
C ALA A 199 -18.75 3.02 3.16
N MET A 200 -19.47 2.70 2.10
CA MET A 200 -19.78 3.63 1.00
C MET A 200 -20.72 4.75 1.45
N ALA A 201 -21.74 4.45 2.24
CA ALA A 201 -22.63 5.46 2.83
C ALA A 201 -21.90 6.40 3.79
N ASN A 202 -20.83 5.95 4.45
CA ASN A 202 -19.98 6.84 5.26
C ASN A 202 -19.07 7.74 4.40
N ILE A 203 -18.67 7.29 3.20
CA ILE A 203 -17.85 8.10 2.28
C ILE A 203 -18.74 9.13 1.56
N CYS A 204 -19.92 8.71 1.12
CA CYS A 204 -20.90 9.53 0.43
C CYS A 204 -22.29 9.25 1.01
N PRO A 205 -22.69 9.98 2.08
CA PRO A 205 -24.01 9.86 2.67
C PRO A 205 -25.13 10.08 1.64
N PRO A 206 -26.26 9.36 1.72
CA PRO A 206 -27.43 9.61 0.87
C PRO A 206 -27.97 11.05 0.97
N SER A 207 -27.64 11.75 2.06
CA SER A 207 -27.96 13.16 2.28
C SER A 207 -27.05 14.14 1.53
N CYS A 208 -26.03 13.67 0.82
CA CYS A 208 -25.29 14.49 -0.12
C CYS A 208 -26.21 14.79 -1.30
N ASN A 209 -26.77 16.01 -1.33
CA ASN A 209 -27.67 16.47 -2.39
C ASN A 209 -27.05 16.20 -3.77
N SER A 210 -27.74 15.42 -4.59
CA SER A 210 -27.36 15.18 -5.99
C SER A 210 -27.76 16.33 -6.93
N GLU A 211 -28.40 17.37 -6.40
CA GLU A 211 -28.69 18.57 -7.19
C GLU A 211 -27.52 19.54 -7.10
N PRO A 212 -27.19 20.25 -8.20
CA PRO A 212 -26.21 21.33 -8.14
C PRO A 212 -26.66 22.26 -7.03
N LEU A 213 -25.79 22.51 -6.05
CA LEU A 213 -26.06 23.56 -5.07
C LEU A 213 -26.33 24.81 -5.89
N ASN A 214 -27.53 25.37 -5.73
CA ASN A 214 -27.84 26.70 -6.24
C ASN A 214 -27.03 27.66 -5.37
N ILE A 215 -25.73 27.77 -5.66
CA ILE A 215 -24.82 28.67 -4.98
C ILE A 215 -25.39 30.05 -5.26
N PRO A 216 -25.89 30.77 -4.25
CA PRO A 216 -26.38 32.13 -4.45
C PRO A 216 -25.24 32.90 -5.12
N ASP A 217 -25.55 33.58 -6.22
CA ASP A 217 -24.59 34.46 -6.86
C ASP A 217 -24.22 35.54 -5.83
N ASN A 218 -23.09 35.36 -5.16
CA ASN A 218 -22.56 36.27 -4.14
C ASN A 218 -21.98 37.54 -4.79
N SER A 219 -22.46 37.91 -5.98
CA SER A 219 -22.20 39.18 -6.65
C SER A 219 -22.71 40.39 -5.84
N ALA A 220 -23.49 40.15 -4.78
CA ALA A 220 -23.94 41.16 -3.83
C ALA A 220 -23.04 41.25 -2.57
N SER A 221 -22.08 42.18 -2.63
CA SER A 221 -21.69 43.03 -1.48
C SER A 221 -21.06 42.37 -0.24
N THR A 222 -20.37 41.24 -0.35
CA THR A 222 -19.43 40.84 0.71
C THR A 222 -18.12 41.59 0.55
N PRO A 223 -17.56 42.25 1.60
CA PRO A 223 -16.22 42.81 1.51
C PRO A 223 -15.25 41.69 1.12
N ASP A 224 -14.29 42.02 0.27
CA ASP A 224 -13.31 41.10 -0.35
C ASP A 224 -12.29 40.57 0.67
N THR A 225 -12.78 39.97 1.76
CA THR A 225 -11.97 39.56 2.92
C THR A 225 -11.15 38.30 2.65
N LEU A 226 -11.37 37.62 1.51
CA LEU A 226 -10.75 36.34 1.16
C LEU A 226 -10.16 36.30 -0.26
N SER A 227 -9.96 37.43 -0.96
CA SER A 227 -9.32 37.42 -2.29
C SER A 227 -7.96 36.74 -2.32
N TRP A 228 -7.24 36.72 -1.19
CA TRP A 228 -5.98 36.01 -1.06
C TRP A 228 -6.13 34.50 -1.30
N MET A 229 -7.32 33.90 -1.10
CA MET A 229 -7.58 32.48 -1.39
C MET A 229 -7.61 32.16 -2.88
N ASP A 230 -7.95 33.14 -3.72
CA ASP A 230 -7.96 33.00 -5.18
C ASP A 230 -6.61 33.41 -5.81
N SER A 231 -5.63 33.76 -4.98
CA SER A 231 -4.28 34.09 -5.43
C SER A 231 -3.44 32.85 -5.71
N VAL A 232 -2.43 32.99 -6.58
CA VAL A 232 -1.50 31.91 -6.88
C VAL A 232 -0.67 31.52 -5.67
N PHE A 233 -0.36 30.23 -5.57
CA PHE A 233 0.43 29.69 -4.45
C PHE A 233 1.88 30.19 -4.50
N GLN A 234 2.38 30.63 -3.35
CA GLN A 234 3.75 31.06 -3.17
C GLN A 234 4.68 29.89 -2.86
N PHE A 235 5.97 30.06 -3.13
CA PHE A 235 6.95 28.99 -2.88
C PHE A 235 7.07 28.61 -1.40
N GLN A 236 6.91 29.58 -0.50
CA GLN A 236 6.91 29.33 0.94
C GLN A 236 5.72 28.49 1.39
N GLU A 237 4.54 28.69 0.78
CA GLU A 237 3.34 27.89 1.05
C GLU A 237 3.52 26.47 0.53
N PHE A 238 4.13 26.32 -0.65
CA PHE A 238 4.48 25.02 -1.21
C PHE A 238 5.46 24.25 -0.31
N GLU A 239 6.51 24.89 0.18
CA GLU A 239 7.47 24.29 1.12
C GLU A 239 6.80 23.92 2.46
N ALA A 240 6.01 24.81 3.04
CA ALA A 240 5.28 24.55 4.27
C ALA A 240 4.29 23.38 4.13
N ALA A 241 3.59 23.31 2.99
CA ALA A 241 2.72 22.19 2.66
C ALA A 241 3.52 20.88 2.61
N LEU A 242 4.67 20.87 1.92
CA LEU A 242 5.55 19.71 1.88
C LEU A 242 6.05 19.30 3.27
N ASP A 243 6.40 20.23 4.15
CA ASP A 243 6.86 19.89 5.49
C ASP A 243 5.77 19.30 6.38
N SER A 244 4.52 19.73 6.19
CA SER A 244 3.37 19.23 6.95
C SER A 244 2.90 17.82 6.55
N VAL A 245 3.19 17.37 5.32
CA VAL A 245 2.63 16.11 4.80
C VAL A 245 3.30 14.86 5.38
N LYS A 246 2.47 13.84 5.62
CA LYS A 246 2.92 12.50 5.99
C LYS A 246 3.50 11.79 4.76
N VAL A 247 4.82 11.82 4.64
CA VAL A 247 5.60 11.24 3.52
C VAL A 247 5.31 9.75 3.24
N LYS A 248 4.80 9.01 4.24
CA LYS A 248 4.47 7.59 4.13
C LYS A 248 3.05 7.32 3.60
N SER A 249 2.34 8.32 3.08
CA SER A 249 1.08 8.11 2.36
C SER A 249 1.28 7.24 1.10
N SER A 250 0.19 6.63 0.62
CA SER A 250 0.19 5.92 -0.64
C SER A 250 -0.10 6.91 -1.79
N PRO A 251 0.53 6.73 -2.97
CA PRO A 251 0.27 7.59 -4.11
C PRO A 251 -1.11 7.34 -4.74
N GLY A 252 -1.56 8.32 -5.52
CA GLY A 252 -2.76 8.23 -6.35
C GLY A 252 -2.55 7.41 -7.63
N PHE A 253 -3.42 7.63 -8.62
CA PHE A 253 -3.34 6.93 -9.91
C PHE A 253 -2.13 7.34 -10.76
N ASP A 254 -1.59 8.53 -10.53
CA ASP A 254 -0.39 9.05 -11.16
C ASP A 254 0.91 8.44 -10.59
N ARG A 255 0.83 7.69 -9.49
CA ARG A 255 1.96 7.08 -8.77
C ARG A 255 2.96 8.09 -8.19
N ILE A 256 2.61 9.38 -8.16
CA ILE A 256 3.43 10.44 -7.60
C ILE A 256 3.14 10.48 -6.09
N ASP A 257 4.15 10.20 -5.27
CA ASP A 257 4.06 10.33 -3.82
C ASP A 257 4.84 11.54 -3.30
N TYR A 258 4.55 11.95 -2.07
CA TYR A 258 5.24 13.08 -1.43
C TYR A 258 6.76 12.85 -1.26
N GLN A 259 7.25 11.61 -1.23
CA GLN A 259 8.68 11.34 -1.16
C GLN A 259 9.36 11.74 -2.48
N ILE A 260 8.72 11.51 -3.62
CA ILE A 260 9.21 11.97 -4.93
C ILE A 260 9.30 13.50 -4.94
N ILE A 261 8.21 14.20 -4.59
CA ILE A 261 8.15 15.67 -4.61
C ILE A 261 9.19 16.30 -3.66
N LYS A 262 9.34 15.73 -2.45
CA LYS A 262 10.39 16.17 -1.49
C LYS A 262 11.82 15.91 -1.96
N SER A 263 12.01 14.95 -2.86
CA SER A 263 13.34 14.61 -3.39
C SER A 263 13.68 15.42 -4.66
N LEU A 264 12.78 16.28 -5.13
CA LEU A 264 13.05 17.19 -6.23
C LEU A 264 14.04 18.30 -5.79
N PRO A 265 15.02 18.65 -6.62
CA PRO A 265 15.78 19.91 -6.51
C PRO A 265 14.89 21.14 -6.36
N SER A 266 15.36 22.17 -5.64
CA SER A 266 14.62 23.43 -5.45
C SER A 266 14.21 24.09 -6.77
N SER A 267 15.03 24.04 -7.82
CA SER A 267 14.66 24.55 -9.15
C SER A 267 13.47 23.80 -9.76
N LEU A 268 13.45 22.47 -9.64
CA LEU A 268 12.35 21.65 -10.14
C LEU A 268 11.09 21.77 -9.29
N GLN A 269 11.22 22.03 -7.99
CA GLN A 269 10.07 22.36 -7.14
C GLN A 269 9.43 23.70 -7.54
N LYS A 270 10.25 24.72 -7.85
CA LYS A 270 9.75 26.00 -8.38
C LYS A 270 9.09 25.85 -9.74
N LEU A 271 9.65 25.02 -10.62
CA LEU A 271 9.02 24.70 -11.90
C LEU A 271 7.69 23.98 -11.71
N LEU A 272 7.63 22.97 -10.84
CA LEU A 272 6.37 22.29 -10.50
C LEU A 272 5.34 23.27 -9.94
N LEU A 273 5.72 24.16 -9.04
CA LEU A 273 4.83 25.20 -8.51
C LEU A 273 4.28 26.11 -9.61
N ARG A 274 5.13 26.53 -10.57
CA ARG A 274 4.68 27.31 -11.72
C ARG A 274 3.62 26.55 -12.53
N ILE A 275 3.85 25.26 -12.81
CA ILE A 275 2.87 24.41 -13.50
C ILE A 275 1.56 24.34 -12.71
N LEU A 276 1.63 24.09 -11.40
CA LEU A 276 0.45 24.01 -10.53
C LEU A 276 -0.36 25.31 -10.49
N ASN A 277 0.31 26.46 -10.42
CA ASN A 277 -0.34 27.77 -10.45
C ASN A 277 -1.04 28.03 -11.78
N ASN A 278 -0.42 27.65 -12.91
CA ASN A 278 -1.06 27.79 -14.22
C ASN A 278 -2.29 26.88 -14.34
N LEU A 279 -2.20 25.62 -13.88
CA LEU A 279 -3.35 24.70 -13.82
C LEU A 279 -4.49 25.26 -12.95
N PHE A 280 -4.15 25.87 -11.82
CA PHE A 280 -5.10 26.50 -10.91
C PHE A 280 -5.82 27.69 -11.55
N LEU A 281 -5.08 28.61 -12.17
CA LEU A 281 -5.64 29.81 -12.81
C LEU A 281 -6.56 29.49 -13.98
N GLU A 282 -6.20 28.52 -14.82
CA GLU A 282 -7.01 28.10 -15.98
C GLU A 282 -8.09 27.06 -15.63
N GLY A 283 -8.13 26.58 -14.38
CA GLY A 283 -9.04 25.53 -13.95
C GLY A 283 -8.88 24.20 -14.71
N ALA A 284 -7.68 23.94 -15.25
CA ALA A 284 -7.39 22.77 -16.06
C ALA A 284 -6.63 21.74 -15.22
N PHE A 285 -7.22 20.58 -14.96
CA PHE A 285 -6.62 19.55 -14.09
C PHE A 285 -6.49 18.20 -14.79
N PRO A 286 -5.46 17.39 -14.46
CA PRO A 286 -5.37 16.02 -14.94
C PRO A 286 -6.62 15.23 -14.59
N GLU A 287 -7.17 14.49 -15.56
CA GLU A 287 -8.36 13.64 -15.35
C GLU A 287 -8.16 12.65 -14.19
N THR A 288 -6.93 12.20 -13.95
CA THR A 288 -6.61 11.28 -12.85
C THR A 288 -6.85 11.88 -11.46
N TRP A 289 -6.85 13.21 -11.30
CA TRP A 289 -7.07 13.87 -10.01
C TRP A 289 -8.54 13.81 -9.56
N SER A 290 -9.48 13.63 -10.49
CA SER A 290 -10.89 13.40 -10.14
C SER A 290 -11.19 11.94 -9.75
N HIS A 291 -10.18 11.07 -9.77
CA HIS A 291 -10.31 9.65 -9.47
C HIS A 291 -9.62 9.30 -8.15
N SER A 292 -10.38 8.73 -7.22
CA SER A 292 -9.84 8.25 -5.93
C SER A 292 -9.80 6.72 -5.88
N LEU A 293 -8.76 6.17 -5.25
CA LEU A 293 -8.66 4.73 -5.00
C LEU A 293 -9.07 4.44 -3.56
N VAL A 294 -10.16 3.69 -3.38
CA VAL A 294 -10.71 3.36 -2.07
C VAL A 294 -10.26 1.97 -1.64
N TYR A 295 -9.47 1.91 -0.58
CA TYR A 295 -9.13 0.65 0.07
C TYR A 295 -9.95 0.46 1.35
N LEU A 296 -10.74 -0.61 1.36
CA LEU A 296 -11.52 -1.05 2.51
C LEU A 296 -10.65 -1.92 3.41
N ILE A 297 -10.31 -1.41 4.60
CA ILE A 297 -9.43 -2.10 5.56
C ILE A 297 -10.26 -2.54 6.79
N PRO A 298 -10.27 -3.83 7.14
CA PRO A 298 -10.94 -4.32 8.34
C PRO A 298 -10.38 -3.66 9.61
N LYS A 299 -11.26 -3.19 10.50
CA LYS A 299 -10.82 -2.64 11.80
C LYS A 299 -10.30 -3.79 12.69
N PRO A 300 -9.22 -3.60 13.45
CA PRO A 300 -8.53 -4.67 14.18
C PRO A 300 -9.37 -5.36 15.26
N HIS A 301 -10.40 -4.69 15.81
CA HIS A 301 -11.20 -5.18 16.94
C HIS A 301 -12.71 -4.97 16.80
N GLY A 302 -13.21 -4.65 15.60
CA GLY A 302 -14.65 -4.43 15.36
C GLY A 302 -15.09 -5.11 14.07
N GLY A 303 -16.35 -5.56 14.02
CA GLY A 303 -16.97 -6.17 12.82
C GLY A 303 -17.25 -5.17 11.69
N GLY A 304 -16.41 -4.15 11.52
CA GLY A 304 -16.60 -3.07 10.55
C GLY A 304 -15.32 -2.72 9.80
N VAL A 305 -15.47 -1.92 8.76
CA VAL A 305 -14.39 -1.56 7.83
C VAL A 305 -14.08 -0.06 7.98
N SER A 306 -12.81 0.31 7.88
CA SER A 306 -12.38 1.69 7.68
C SER A 306 -12.08 1.90 6.20
N SER A 307 -12.55 3.00 5.63
CA SER A 307 -12.09 3.45 4.32
C SER A 307 -10.79 4.22 4.48
N HIS A 308 -9.81 3.88 3.63
CA HIS A 308 -8.72 4.78 3.32
C HIS A 308 -8.91 5.26 1.89
N LEU A 309 -9.23 6.54 1.77
CA LEU A 309 -9.20 7.24 0.50
C LEU A 309 -7.74 7.53 0.17
N LEU A 310 -7.29 7.03 -0.97
CA LEU A 310 -6.11 7.57 -1.62
C LEU A 310 -6.62 8.63 -2.60
N CYS A 311 -6.72 9.85 -2.10
CA CYS A 311 -6.77 11.03 -2.94
C CYS A 311 -5.33 11.55 -3.06
N THR A 312 -4.90 11.80 -4.28
CA THR A 312 -3.91 12.85 -4.57
C THR A 312 -4.64 14.17 -4.63
#